data_AF-A0A1W9WZK1-F1
#
_entry.id   AF-A0A1W9WZK1-F1
#
_cell.length_a   1.000
_cell.length_b   1.000
_cell.length_c   1.000
_cell.angle_alpha   90.00
_cell.angle_beta   90.00
_cell.angle_gamma   90.00
#
_symmetry.space_group_name_H-M   'P 1'
#
loop_
_entity.id
_entity.type
_entity.pdbx_description
1 polymer ?
#
loop_
_entity_poly.entity_id
_entity_poly.type
_entity_poly.pdbx_seq_one_letter_code
_entity_poly.pdbx_strand_id
1 'polypeptide(L)'
;MVNFKSRFEALFDPTGTAFISDSTWLHETVFLAGLNANGWDCSTRTLVAILLNYQQRANYLRMSNFLGTVLRGMMKNLNPPFNFIEGYFILELMLSILIIGILVATAIPIYTSYLEKAKISEAINLMSGVKSDIAEYYSIYGRLPTKAEQLPSIKTSGQYTSNITLDNGVLTASMRHNDFSLSFRPALANNELPKVITYVCGYATPPNHFIVQAENKTNIPPHYLSLTCR
;
A
#
# COMPACT_ATOMS: atom_id res chain seq x y z
N MET A 1 38.20 -29.02 10.85
CA MET A 1 37.56 -27.69 10.70
C MET A 1 36.75 -27.69 9.41
N VAL A 2 35.43 -27.90 9.50
CA VAL A 2 34.54 -27.86 8.33
C VAL A 2 34.21 -26.39 8.04
N ASN A 3 34.46 -25.98 6.80
CA ASN A 3 34.45 -24.59 6.34
C ASN A 3 33.04 -23.99 6.48
N PHE A 4 32.88 -22.93 7.28
CA PHE A 4 31.59 -22.25 7.49
C PHE A 4 30.93 -21.80 6.17
N LYS A 5 31.77 -21.51 5.16
CA LYS A 5 31.34 -21.17 3.80
C LYS A 5 30.51 -22.26 3.13
N SER A 6 30.90 -23.53 3.26
CA SER A 6 30.18 -24.64 2.60
C SER A 6 28.85 -24.98 3.29
N ARG A 7 28.74 -24.70 4.59
CA ARG A 7 27.50 -24.93 5.35
C ARG A 7 26.47 -23.83 5.14
N PHE A 8 26.94 -22.62 4.81
CA PHE A 8 26.09 -21.48 4.47
C PHE A 8 25.53 -21.58 3.04
N GLU A 9 26.33 -22.11 2.10
CA GLU A 9 25.88 -22.40 0.72
C GLU A 9 24.81 -23.52 0.67
N ALA A 10 24.85 -24.48 1.59
CA ALA A 10 23.85 -25.57 1.67
C ALA A 10 22.46 -25.15 2.20
N LEU A 11 22.35 -24.00 2.90
CA LEU A 11 21.05 -23.51 3.39
C LEU A 11 20.24 -22.78 2.30
N PHE A 12 20.86 -22.52 1.15
CA PHE A 12 20.29 -21.79 0.01
C PHE A 12 20.46 -22.57 -1.31
N ASP A 13 20.54 -23.90 -1.25
CA ASP A 13 20.58 -24.73 -2.44
C ASP A 13 19.16 -24.96 -3.00
N PRO A 14 18.82 -24.46 -4.20
CA PRO A 14 17.47 -24.57 -4.76
C PRO A 14 17.14 -25.96 -5.30
N THR A 15 18.02 -26.97 -5.18
CA THR A 15 17.84 -28.32 -5.74
C THR A 15 17.41 -29.38 -4.75
N GLY A 16 16.66 -29.01 -3.70
CA GLY A 16 15.95 -29.96 -2.85
C GLY A 16 14.73 -30.57 -3.54
N THR A 17 14.94 -31.46 -4.52
CA THR A 17 13.88 -32.31 -5.06
C THR A 17 13.54 -33.41 -4.05
N ALA A 18 12.46 -33.22 -3.29
CA ALA A 18 11.73 -34.31 -2.67
C ALA A 18 10.23 -34.14 -3.00
N PHE A 19 9.77 -35.02 -3.90
CA PHE A 19 8.38 -35.43 -4.14
C PHE A 19 7.32 -34.36 -4.42
N ILE A 20 6.81 -34.32 -5.66
CA ILE A 20 5.41 -34.60 -6.02
C ILE A 20 5.38 -34.90 -7.53
N SER A 21 4.95 -36.11 -7.86
CA SER A 21 4.56 -36.55 -9.20
C SER A 21 3.19 -35.97 -9.57
N ASP A 22 3.08 -35.30 -10.71
CA ASP A 22 2.32 -35.78 -11.87
C ASP A 22 1.95 -34.65 -12.85
N SER A 23 1.95 -35.07 -14.11
CA SER A 23 1.91 -34.31 -15.35
C SER A 23 0.54 -33.72 -15.74
N THR A 24 0.58 -32.89 -16.78
CA THR A 24 -0.50 -32.16 -17.49
C THR A 24 -0.72 -30.77 -16.84
N TRP A 25 -0.39 -29.63 -17.47
CA TRP A 25 -0.69 -29.20 -18.82
C TRP A 25 0.39 -28.22 -19.34
N LEU A 26 1.26 -28.72 -20.22
CA LEU A 26 2.08 -27.92 -21.11
C LEU A 26 1.30 -27.76 -22.40
N HIS A 27 0.69 -26.60 -22.65
CA HIS A 27 0.39 -26.11 -24.00
C HIS A 27 -0.17 -24.69 -23.89
N GLU A 28 0.68 -23.68 -23.61
CA GLU A 28 0.45 -22.31 -24.13
C GLU A 28 1.56 -21.26 -23.83
N THR A 29 2.67 -21.59 -23.16
CA THR A 29 3.68 -20.57 -22.78
C THR A 29 4.86 -20.41 -23.75
N VAL A 30 4.69 -20.74 -25.03
CA VAL A 30 5.79 -20.71 -26.02
C VAL A 30 6.13 -19.29 -26.53
N PHE A 31 5.36 -18.24 -26.24
CA PHE A 31 5.51 -16.98 -27.01
C PHE A 31 6.33 -15.83 -26.41
N LEU A 32 7.04 -15.95 -25.28
CA LEU A 32 7.84 -14.82 -24.75
C LEU A 32 9.20 -15.21 -24.14
N ALA A 33 9.99 -16.01 -24.87
CA ALA A 33 11.40 -16.26 -24.54
C ALA A 33 12.33 -15.44 -25.45
N GLY A 34 12.52 -14.17 -25.12
CA GLY A 34 13.55 -13.32 -25.73
C GLY A 34 14.23 -12.50 -24.65
N LEU A 35 15.26 -13.07 -24.00
CA LEU A 35 16.41 -12.41 -23.33
C LEU A 35 17.18 -13.48 -22.53
N ASN A 36 18.28 -13.96 -23.11
CA ASN A 36 19.19 -14.96 -22.55
C ASN A 36 20.44 -14.27 -21.97
N ALA A 37 20.64 -14.42 -20.66
CA ALA A 37 21.89 -14.35 -19.89
C ALA A 37 21.43 -14.40 -18.44
N ASN A 38 21.33 -15.58 -17.82
CA ASN A 38 22.11 -16.08 -16.68
C ASN A 38 21.44 -17.45 -16.39
N GLY A 39 22.20 -18.55 -16.26
CA GLY A 39 21.72 -19.95 -16.25
C GLY A 39 20.71 -20.36 -15.18
N TRP A 40 19.52 -19.77 -15.20
CA TRP A 40 18.34 -20.17 -14.45
C TRP A 40 17.34 -20.73 -15.45
N ASP A 41 17.00 -22.00 -15.32
CA ASP A 41 15.99 -22.63 -16.16
C ASP A 41 14.67 -21.85 -16.13
N CYS A 42 14.05 -21.71 -17.29
CA CYS A 42 12.86 -20.89 -17.48
C CYS A 42 11.68 -21.31 -16.57
N SER A 43 11.62 -22.60 -16.21
CA SER A 43 10.57 -23.21 -15.38
C SER A 43 10.56 -22.69 -13.94
N THR A 44 11.74 -22.49 -13.31
CA THR A 44 11.84 -21.98 -11.94
C THR A 44 11.47 -20.50 -11.84
N ARG A 45 11.73 -19.72 -12.89
CA ARG A 45 11.32 -18.30 -12.99
C ARG A 45 9.81 -18.13 -13.16
N THR A 46 9.14 -19.04 -13.87
CA THR A 46 7.68 -19.06 -13.97
C THR A 46 7.01 -19.52 -12.68
N LEU A 47 7.53 -20.55 -12.02
CA LEU A 47 7.00 -21.02 -10.73
C LEU A 47 7.07 -19.93 -9.64
N VAL A 48 8.20 -19.23 -9.51
CA VAL A 48 8.32 -18.09 -8.57
C VAL A 48 7.41 -16.92 -8.96
N ALA A 49 7.18 -16.70 -10.25
CA ALA A 49 6.30 -15.64 -10.74
C ALA A 49 4.79 -15.96 -10.61
N ILE A 50 4.42 -17.25 -10.56
CA ILE A 50 3.04 -17.71 -10.38
C ILE A 50 2.70 -17.82 -8.89
N LEU A 51 3.66 -18.20 -8.04
CA LEU A 51 3.48 -18.27 -6.58
C LEU A 51 3.46 -16.90 -5.89
N LEU A 52 4.02 -15.85 -6.50
CA LEU A 52 4.00 -14.48 -5.98
C LEU A 52 2.96 -13.64 -6.73
N ASN A 53 1.88 -13.30 -6.04
CA ASN A 53 0.80 -12.44 -6.52
C ASN A 53 1.33 -11.18 -7.26
N TYR A 54 0.68 -10.80 -8.36
CA TYR A 54 1.11 -9.83 -9.40
C TYR A 54 1.64 -8.48 -8.88
N GLN A 55 1.28 -8.07 -7.66
CA GLN A 55 1.70 -6.80 -7.06
C GLN A 55 3.11 -6.80 -6.43
N GLN A 56 3.77 -7.95 -6.26
CA GLN A 56 5.10 -8.01 -5.64
C GLN A 56 6.29 -8.00 -6.63
N ARG A 57 6.07 -8.10 -7.95
CA ARG A 57 7.15 -8.24 -8.95
C ARG A 57 8.10 -7.03 -9.05
N ALA A 58 7.57 -5.81 -9.07
CA ALA A 58 8.40 -4.60 -9.21
C ALA A 58 9.25 -4.30 -7.96
N ASN A 59 8.68 -4.57 -6.78
CA ASN A 59 9.37 -4.36 -5.51
C ASN A 59 10.42 -5.44 -5.25
N TYR A 60 10.17 -6.70 -5.66
CA TYR A 60 11.15 -7.78 -5.54
C TYR A 60 12.39 -7.57 -6.43
N LEU A 61 12.21 -7.14 -7.69
CA LEU A 61 13.34 -6.84 -8.59
C LEU A 61 14.18 -5.65 -8.09
N ARG A 62 13.54 -4.57 -7.63
CA ARG A 62 14.25 -3.45 -6.99
C ARG A 62 14.97 -3.86 -5.72
N MET A 63 14.34 -4.69 -4.90
CA MET A 63 14.93 -5.18 -3.65
C MET A 63 16.10 -6.14 -3.91
N SER A 64 16.04 -7.01 -4.92
CA SER A 64 17.15 -7.91 -5.28
C SER A 64 18.38 -7.15 -5.80
N ASN A 65 18.17 -6.11 -6.61
CA ASN A 65 19.25 -5.25 -7.11
C ASN A 65 19.84 -4.40 -5.99
N PHE A 66 19.02 -3.89 -5.06
CA PHE A 66 19.46 -3.15 -3.88
C PHE A 66 20.25 -4.04 -2.90
N LEU A 67 19.74 -5.24 -2.61
CA LEU A 67 20.44 -6.21 -1.77
C LEU A 67 21.79 -6.60 -2.39
N GLY A 68 21.84 -6.77 -3.72
CA GLY A 68 23.05 -7.08 -4.46
C GLY A 68 24.09 -5.95 -4.52
N THR A 69 23.69 -4.68 -4.51
CA THR A 69 24.63 -3.54 -4.42
C THR A 69 25.12 -3.32 -2.99
N VAL A 70 24.25 -3.48 -2.00
CA VAL A 70 24.59 -3.37 -0.58
C VAL A 70 25.56 -4.48 -0.15
N LEU A 71 25.29 -5.75 -0.52
CA LEU A 71 26.20 -6.88 -0.26
C LEU A 71 27.57 -6.69 -0.93
N ARG A 72 27.60 -6.22 -2.19
CA ARG A 72 28.86 -5.91 -2.88
C ARG A 72 29.61 -4.74 -2.27
N GLY A 73 28.92 -3.76 -1.69
CA GLY A 73 29.53 -2.66 -0.96
C GLY A 73 30.17 -3.13 0.35
N MET A 74 29.46 -3.95 1.12
CA MET A 74 29.97 -4.47 2.40
C MET A 74 31.14 -5.44 2.23
N MET A 75 31.18 -6.24 1.15
CA MET A 75 32.26 -7.20 0.92
C MET A 75 33.57 -6.56 0.41
N LYS A 76 33.55 -5.32 -0.11
CA LYS A 76 34.73 -4.69 -0.72
C LYS A 76 35.76 -4.15 0.28
N ASN A 77 35.41 -4.05 1.56
CA ASN A 77 36.29 -3.50 2.59
C ASN A 77 36.50 -4.44 3.78
N LEU A 78 36.19 -5.73 3.60
CA LEU A 78 36.44 -6.74 4.62
C LEU A 78 37.88 -7.26 4.49
N ASN A 79 38.77 -6.69 5.30
CA ASN A 79 40.04 -7.31 5.63
C ASN A 79 39.86 -7.93 7.02
N PRO A 80 39.54 -9.24 7.16
CA PRO A 80 39.03 -9.77 8.42
C PRO A 80 40.15 -9.93 9.47
N PRO A 81 40.14 -9.20 10.60
CA PRO A 81 41.06 -9.40 11.70
C PRO A 81 40.32 -10.04 12.88
N PHE A 82 39.52 -11.08 12.64
CA PHE A 82 38.81 -11.77 13.71
C PHE A 82 39.56 -13.05 14.08
N ASN A 83 40.50 -12.90 15.01
CA ASN A 83 41.03 -14.04 15.76
C ASN A 83 39.87 -14.61 16.59
N PHE A 84 39.38 -15.78 16.19
CA PHE A 84 38.32 -16.51 16.91
C PHE A 84 38.85 -16.94 18.28
N ILE A 85 38.50 -16.17 19.31
CA ILE A 85 38.52 -16.67 20.68
C ILE A 85 37.31 -17.61 20.79
N GLU A 86 37.55 -18.87 21.13
CA GLU A 86 36.55 -19.92 21.21
C GLU A 86 35.40 -19.52 22.15
N GLY A 87 34.28 -19.09 21.56
CA GLY A 87 33.07 -18.70 22.27
C GLY A 87 31.89 -18.65 21.31
N TYR A 88 30.93 -19.54 21.52
CA TYR A 88 29.75 -19.86 20.69
C TYR A 88 28.80 -18.68 20.33
N PHE A 89 29.10 -17.44 20.75
CA PHE A 89 28.15 -16.32 20.71
C PHE A 89 28.22 -15.46 19.43
N ILE A 90 29.37 -15.39 18.74
CA ILE A 90 29.52 -14.46 17.59
C ILE A 90 28.77 -14.98 16.35
N LEU A 91 28.74 -16.30 16.14
CA LEU A 91 28.02 -16.89 15.01
C LEU A 91 26.49 -16.79 15.14
N GLU A 92 25.95 -16.88 16.34
CA GLU A 92 24.52 -16.75 16.62
C GLU A 92 24.05 -15.31 16.37
N LEU A 93 24.84 -14.33 16.80
CA LEU A 93 24.54 -12.91 16.59
C LEU A 93 24.63 -12.52 15.10
N MET A 94 25.65 -12.97 14.36
CA MET A 94 25.79 -12.62 12.94
C MET A 94 24.66 -13.20 12.07
N LEU A 95 24.23 -14.44 12.33
CA LEU A 95 23.09 -15.03 11.64
C LEU A 95 21.78 -14.31 12.01
N SER A 96 21.61 -13.95 13.28
CA SER A 96 20.43 -13.22 13.74
C SER A 96 20.30 -11.86 13.05
N ILE A 97 21.38 -11.08 12.97
CA ILE A 97 21.38 -9.77 12.29
C ILE A 97 21.06 -9.94 10.80
N LEU A 98 21.56 -11.00 10.17
CA LEU A 98 21.25 -11.29 8.77
C LEU A 98 19.76 -11.59 8.56
N ILE A 99 19.15 -12.43 9.41
CA ILE A 99 17.73 -12.77 9.33
C ILE A 99 16.87 -11.51 9.58
N ILE A 100 17.21 -10.72 10.61
CA ILE A 100 16.51 -9.46 10.91
C ILE A 100 16.61 -8.47 9.73
N GLY A 101 17.78 -8.38 9.09
CA GLY A 101 17.97 -7.51 7.92
C GLY A 101 17.04 -7.86 6.75
N ILE A 102 16.84 -9.15 6.47
CA ILE A 102 15.92 -9.61 5.42
C ILE A 102 14.47 -9.29 5.81
N LEU A 103 14.08 -9.55 7.07
CA LEU A 103 12.73 -9.24 7.56
C LEU A 103 12.43 -7.75 7.43
N VAL A 104 13.32 -6.88 7.91
CA VAL A 104 13.14 -5.43 7.88
C VAL A 104 13.05 -4.89 6.44
N ALA A 105 13.89 -5.38 5.52
CA ALA A 105 13.86 -4.95 4.13
C ALA A 105 12.51 -5.20 3.44
N THR A 106 11.87 -6.34 3.74
CA THR A 106 10.54 -6.67 3.20
C THR A 106 9.42 -5.89 3.89
N ALA A 107 9.56 -5.59 5.18
CA ALA A 107 8.48 -5.06 5.99
C ALA A 107 8.30 -3.54 5.82
N ILE A 108 9.39 -2.77 5.70
CA ILE A 108 9.36 -1.31 5.54
C ILE A 108 8.40 -0.83 4.41
N PRO A 109 8.50 -1.30 3.15
CA PRO A 109 7.68 -0.78 2.06
C PRO A 109 6.18 -1.07 2.26
N ILE A 110 5.86 -2.13 2.99
CA ILE A 110 4.50 -2.50 3.30
C ILE A 110 3.95 -1.58 4.41
N TYR A 111 4.72 -1.35 5.47
CA TYR A 111 4.32 -0.49 6.59
C TYR A 111 4.01 0.95 6.18
N THR A 112 4.78 1.54 5.27
CA THR A 112 4.52 2.92 4.82
C THR A 112 3.14 3.04 4.14
N SER A 113 2.73 2.04 3.35
CA SER A 113 1.41 2.04 2.71
C SER A 113 0.26 1.94 3.72
N TYR A 114 0.46 1.23 4.83
CA TYR A 114 -0.52 1.18 5.93
C TYR A 114 -0.61 2.49 6.71
N LEU A 115 0.52 3.16 6.92
CA LEU A 115 0.53 4.48 7.55
C LEU A 115 -0.24 5.51 6.71
N GLU A 116 -0.06 5.52 5.39
CA GLU A 116 -0.82 6.42 4.51
C GLU A 116 -2.33 6.15 4.57
N LYS A 117 -2.74 4.87 4.59
CA LYS A 117 -4.16 4.51 4.80
C LYS A 117 -4.69 5.02 6.14
N ALA A 118 -3.90 4.91 7.20
CA ALA A 118 -4.28 5.42 8.52
C ALA A 118 -4.43 6.95 8.52
N LYS A 119 -3.52 7.69 7.87
CA LYS A 119 -3.62 9.15 7.70
C LYS A 119 -4.89 9.55 6.95
N ILE A 120 -5.23 8.85 5.87
CA ILE A 120 -6.44 9.10 5.08
C ILE A 120 -7.70 8.77 5.91
N SER A 121 -7.67 7.71 6.72
CA SER A 121 -8.76 7.35 7.62
C SER A 121 -9.06 8.44 8.65
N GLU A 122 -8.02 9.13 9.17
CA GLU A 122 -8.23 10.31 10.02
C GLU A 122 -9.01 11.41 9.28
N ALA A 123 -8.62 11.71 8.04
CA ALA A 123 -9.31 12.71 7.22
C ALA A 123 -10.78 12.35 6.97
N ILE A 124 -11.06 11.07 6.68
CA ILE A 124 -12.42 10.54 6.54
C ILE A 124 -13.22 10.72 7.83
N ASN A 125 -12.64 10.42 8.98
CA ASN A 125 -13.31 10.58 10.28
C ASN A 125 -13.60 12.05 10.60
N LEU A 126 -12.67 12.96 10.31
CA LEU A 126 -12.90 14.40 10.46
C LEU A 126 -14.03 14.89 9.55
N MET A 127 -14.01 14.53 8.27
CA MET A 127 -15.07 14.89 7.33
C MET A 127 -16.43 14.27 7.68
N SER A 128 -16.44 13.09 8.31
CA SER A 128 -17.68 12.45 8.74
C SER A 128 -18.40 13.24 9.83
N GLY A 129 -17.67 13.95 10.70
CA GLY A 129 -18.26 14.91 11.64
C GLY A 129 -18.97 16.05 10.89
N VAL A 130 -18.26 16.70 9.97
CA VAL A 130 -18.81 17.82 9.17
C VAL A 130 -20.00 17.39 8.31
N LYS A 131 -19.98 16.16 7.79
CA LYS A 131 -21.10 15.58 7.05
C LYS A 131 -22.38 15.52 7.89
N SER A 132 -22.27 15.22 9.19
CA SER A 132 -23.42 15.21 10.11
C SER A 132 -24.02 16.60 10.25
N ASP A 133 -23.17 17.62 10.44
CA ASP A 133 -23.61 19.01 10.56
C ASP A 133 -24.29 19.51 9.28
N ILE A 134 -23.78 19.10 8.11
CA ILE A 134 -24.43 19.41 6.82
C ILE A 134 -25.77 18.70 6.68
N ALA A 135 -25.89 17.47 7.16
CA ALA A 135 -27.15 16.73 7.13
C ALA A 135 -28.22 17.41 8.01
N GLU A 136 -27.83 17.90 9.19
CA GLU A 136 -28.71 18.69 10.04
C GLU A 136 -29.12 20.01 9.38
N TYR A 137 -28.15 20.75 8.83
CA TYR A 137 -28.42 22.00 8.11
C TYR A 137 -29.40 21.78 6.95
N TYR A 138 -29.19 20.72 6.17
CA TYR A 138 -30.07 20.38 5.06
C TYR A 138 -31.46 19.96 5.54
N SER A 139 -31.57 19.27 6.67
CA SER A 139 -32.87 18.88 7.26
C SER A 139 -33.69 20.09 7.71
N ILE A 140 -33.05 21.15 8.20
CA ILE A 140 -33.73 22.36 8.69
C ILE A 140 -34.08 23.30 7.54
N TYR A 141 -33.12 23.60 6.66
CA TYR A 141 -33.25 24.64 5.64
C TYR A 141 -33.62 24.10 4.25
N GLY A 142 -33.53 22.79 4.03
CA GLY A 142 -33.84 22.15 2.74
C GLY A 142 -32.89 22.50 1.60
N ARG A 143 -31.72 23.08 1.90
CA ARG A 143 -30.68 23.48 0.95
C ARG A 143 -29.29 23.14 1.48
N LEU A 144 -28.33 22.94 0.57
CA LEU A 144 -26.94 22.68 0.95
C LEU A 144 -26.24 23.98 1.41
N PRO A 145 -25.34 23.91 2.40
CA PRO A 145 -24.55 25.05 2.83
C PRO A 145 -23.52 25.42 1.77
N THR A 146 -23.39 26.72 1.50
CA THR A 146 -22.44 27.27 0.52
C THR A 146 -21.08 27.56 1.15
N LYS A 147 -21.04 27.87 2.45
CA LYS A 147 -19.82 28.25 3.17
C LYS A 147 -19.75 27.59 4.55
N ALA A 148 -18.52 27.43 5.03
CA ALA A 148 -18.23 26.79 6.32
C ALA A 148 -18.79 27.56 7.52
N GLU A 149 -18.97 28.89 7.44
CA GLU A 149 -19.47 29.68 8.57
C GLU A 149 -20.97 29.44 8.87
N GLN A 150 -21.68 28.76 7.96
CA GLN A 150 -23.11 28.44 8.12
C GLN A 150 -23.36 27.21 8.99
N LEU A 151 -22.30 26.50 9.37
CA LEU A 151 -22.35 25.28 10.17
C LEU A 151 -21.76 25.54 11.55
N PRO A 152 -22.26 24.86 12.60
CA PRO A 152 -21.67 24.93 13.93
C PRO A 152 -20.22 24.43 13.89
N SER A 153 -19.31 25.13 14.61
CA SER A 153 -17.89 24.85 14.83
C SER A 153 -17.27 23.68 14.05
N ILE A 154 -16.98 23.89 12.76
CA ILE A 154 -16.30 22.88 11.94
C ILE A 154 -14.84 22.76 12.37
N LYS A 155 -14.44 21.56 12.79
CA LYS A 155 -13.02 21.22 12.92
C LYS A 155 -12.45 20.96 11.53
N THR A 156 -11.83 21.98 10.94
CA THR A 156 -11.31 21.93 9.55
C THR A 156 -9.90 21.38 9.44
N SER A 157 -9.21 21.10 10.55
CA SER A 157 -7.84 20.61 10.53
C SER A 157 -7.59 19.50 11.56
N GLY A 158 -6.65 18.63 11.24
CA GLY A 158 -6.23 17.50 12.05
C GLY A 158 -4.71 17.41 12.15
N GLN A 159 -4.23 16.25 12.58
CA GLN A 159 -2.80 15.94 12.61
C GLN A 159 -2.27 15.73 11.20
N TYR A 160 -3.00 14.98 10.37
CA TYR A 160 -2.62 14.67 8.99
C TYR A 160 -3.45 15.40 7.93
N THR A 161 -4.55 16.03 8.31
CA THR A 161 -5.39 16.87 7.43
C THR A 161 -5.01 18.33 7.63
N SER A 162 -4.62 19.02 6.55
CA SER A 162 -4.22 20.42 6.58
C SER A 162 -5.45 21.33 6.70
N ASN A 163 -6.38 21.20 5.75
CA ASN A 163 -7.64 21.94 5.76
C ASN A 163 -8.77 21.09 5.15
N ILE A 164 -10.01 21.46 5.49
CA ILE A 164 -11.24 20.96 4.87
C ILE A 164 -11.98 22.18 4.34
N THR A 165 -12.17 22.23 3.02
CA THR A 165 -12.95 23.28 2.37
C THR A 165 -14.36 22.77 2.09
N LEU A 166 -15.33 23.67 2.21
CA LEU A 166 -16.73 23.43 1.89
C LEU A 166 -17.13 24.34 0.73
N ASP A 167 -17.66 23.73 -0.34
CA ASP A 167 -18.16 24.44 -1.52
C ASP A 167 -19.48 23.78 -1.96
N ASN A 168 -20.61 24.46 -1.78
CA ASN A 168 -21.95 23.95 -2.14
C ASN A 168 -22.26 22.54 -1.60
N GLY A 169 -21.90 22.25 -0.35
CA GLY A 169 -22.06 20.92 0.27
C GLY A 169 -20.97 19.91 -0.09
N VAL A 170 -20.06 20.24 -1.00
CA VAL A 170 -18.89 19.40 -1.32
C VAL A 170 -17.81 19.66 -0.28
N LEU A 171 -17.36 18.59 0.37
CA LEU A 171 -16.25 18.64 1.31
C LEU A 171 -14.98 18.20 0.60
N THR A 172 -13.93 19.01 0.63
CA THR A 172 -12.61 18.62 0.11
C THR A 172 -11.57 18.74 1.21
N ALA A 173 -10.98 17.61 1.61
CA ALA A 173 -9.87 17.58 2.53
C ALA A 173 -8.54 17.61 1.77
N SER A 174 -7.63 18.49 2.20
CA SER A 174 -6.23 18.49 1.76
C SER A 174 -5.34 17.88 2.84
N MET A 175 -4.47 16.96 2.47
CA MET A 175 -3.53 16.32 3.39
C MET A 175 -2.33 17.25 3.67
N ARG A 176 -1.72 17.13 4.86
CA ARG A 176 -0.60 17.99 5.28
C ARG A 176 0.75 17.57 4.70
N HIS A 177 0.99 16.27 4.60
CA HIS A 177 2.32 15.73 4.27
C HIS A 177 2.49 15.35 2.79
N ASN A 178 1.38 15.23 2.04
CA ASN A 178 1.35 14.90 0.61
C ASN A 178 0.33 15.82 -0.07
N ASP A 179 0.50 16.10 -1.37
CA ASP A 179 -0.46 16.86 -2.20
C ASP A 179 -1.71 16.03 -2.58
N PHE A 180 -2.17 15.24 -1.61
CA PHE A 180 -3.33 14.36 -1.72
C PHE A 180 -4.58 15.10 -1.26
N SER A 181 -5.61 15.07 -2.10
CA SER A 181 -6.92 15.61 -1.79
C SER A 181 -7.96 14.50 -1.79
N LEU A 182 -8.92 14.55 -0.86
CA LEU A 182 -10.07 13.65 -0.81
C LEU A 182 -11.35 14.48 -0.84
N SER A 183 -12.23 14.20 -1.82
CA SER A 183 -13.51 14.90 -1.93
C SER A 183 -14.70 14.01 -1.57
N PHE A 184 -15.57 14.51 -0.71
CA PHE A 184 -16.89 13.98 -0.38
C PHE A 184 -17.95 14.81 -1.09
N ARG A 185 -18.75 14.15 -1.91
CA ARG A 185 -19.73 14.80 -2.77
C ARG A 185 -21.14 14.48 -2.30
N PRO A 186 -22.02 15.47 -2.12
CA PRO A 186 -23.39 15.21 -1.76
C PRO A 186 -24.14 14.65 -2.96
N ALA A 187 -24.96 13.64 -2.70
CA ALA A 187 -25.87 13.02 -3.62
C ALA A 187 -27.28 13.16 -3.03
N LEU A 188 -28.17 13.77 -3.82
CA LEU A 188 -29.53 14.08 -3.41
C LEU A 188 -30.49 13.07 -4.02
N ALA A 189 -31.50 12.65 -3.27
CA ALA A 189 -32.58 11.83 -3.79
C ALA A 189 -33.35 12.60 -4.89
N ASN A 190 -33.77 11.87 -5.92
CA ASN A 190 -34.49 12.33 -7.10
C ASN A 190 -35.94 12.80 -6.80
N ASN A 191 -36.16 13.96 -6.20
CA ASN A 191 -37.50 14.56 -5.98
C ASN A 191 -38.54 13.65 -5.29
N GLU A 192 -38.12 12.53 -4.71
CA GLU A 192 -38.93 11.63 -3.91
C GLU A 192 -38.86 12.10 -2.45
N LEU A 193 -40.02 12.34 -1.83
CA LEU A 193 -40.10 12.63 -0.40
C LEU A 193 -39.88 11.30 0.37
N PRO A 194 -39.04 11.24 1.40
CA PRO A 194 -38.37 12.35 2.11
C PRO A 194 -37.07 12.88 1.48
N LYS A 195 -36.76 14.16 1.72
CA LYS A 195 -35.50 14.80 1.28
C LYS A 195 -34.30 14.27 2.07
N VAL A 196 -33.71 13.16 1.61
CA VAL A 196 -32.52 12.54 2.22
C VAL A 196 -31.26 12.97 1.44
N ILE A 197 -30.17 13.21 2.18
CA ILE A 197 -28.85 13.42 1.58
C ILE A 197 -27.96 12.22 1.87
N THR A 198 -27.24 11.77 0.85
CA THR A 198 -26.20 10.74 0.96
C THR A 198 -24.90 11.33 0.47
N TYR A 199 -23.76 10.87 0.98
CA TYR A 199 -22.46 11.32 0.49
C TYR A 199 -21.72 10.20 -0.20
N VAL A 200 -21.13 10.55 -1.33
CA VAL A 200 -20.27 9.69 -2.12
C VAL A 200 -18.83 10.10 -1.87
N CYS A 201 -18.02 9.14 -1.40
CA CYS A 201 -16.60 9.36 -1.12
C CYS A 201 -15.76 9.05 -2.35
N GLY A 202 -14.88 9.98 -2.75
CA GLY A 202 -13.87 9.73 -3.78
C GLY A 202 -14.44 9.16 -5.07
N TYR A 203 -13.94 7.97 -5.45
CA TYR A 203 -14.29 7.27 -6.69
C TYR A 203 -15.51 6.36 -6.58
N ALA A 204 -16.14 6.27 -5.41
CA ALA A 204 -17.31 5.44 -5.20
C ALA A 204 -18.46 5.85 -6.15
N THR A 205 -19.24 4.88 -6.58
CA THR A 205 -20.46 5.11 -7.37
C THR A 205 -21.62 5.50 -6.46
N PRO A 206 -22.48 6.46 -6.84
CA PRO A 206 -23.68 6.76 -6.10
C PRO A 206 -24.64 5.56 -6.09
N PRO A 207 -25.41 5.36 -5.00
CA PRO A 207 -26.52 4.41 -5.01
C PRO A 207 -27.61 4.85 -6.00
N ASN A 208 -28.43 3.90 -6.45
CA ASN A 208 -29.54 4.15 -7.37
C ASN A 208 -30.48 5.22 -6.79
N HIS A 209 -31.07 6.05 -7.67
CA HIS A 209 -31.98 7.16 -7.33
C HIS A 209 -31.33 8.37 -6.65
N PHE A 210 -29.99 8.44 -6.58
CA PHE A 210 -29.27 9.62 -6.10
C PHE A 210 -28.48 10.30 -7.21
N ILE A 211 -28.59 11.64 -7.29
CA ILE A 211 -27.87 12.47 -8.25
C ILE A 211 -26.77 13.23 -7.53
N VAL A 212 -25.52 13.02 -7.96
CA VAL A 212 -24.35 13.70 -7.38
C VAL A 212 -24.26 15.13 -7.88
N GLN A 213 -24.07 16.08 -6.97
CA GLN A 213 -24.13 17.52 -7.27
C GLN A 213 -22.78 18.13 -7.69
N ALA A 214 -21.70 17.34 -7.79
CA ALA A 214 -20.36 17.87 -8.06
C ALA A 214 -19.39 16.88 -8.73
N GLU A 215 -18.33 17.42 -9.31
CA GLU A 215 -17.18 16.69 -9.85
C GLU A 215 -16.24 16.18 -8.76
N ASN A 216 -15.52 15.10 -9.06
CA ASN A 216 -14.55 14.50 -8.16
C ASN A 216 -13.22 15.29 -8.18
N LYS A 217 -12.78 15.78 -7.02
CA LYS A 217 -11.49 16.48 -6.85
C LYS A 217 -10.47 15.63 -6.07
N THR A 218 -10.70 14.32 -5.99
CA THR A 218 -9.83 13.38 -5.26
C THR A 218 -8.57 13.10 -6.06
N ASN A 219 -7.41 13.32 -5.44
CA ASN A 219 -6.08 13.05 -5.99
C ASN A 219 -5.34 12.01 -5.13
N ILE A 220 -5.99 10.86 -4.91
CA ILE A 220 -5.43 9.76 -4.11
C ILE A 220 -5.58 8.48 -4.93
N PRO A 221 -4.49 7.73 -5.17
CA PRO A 221 -4.60 6.44 -5.83
C PRO A 221 -5.56 5.48 -5.09
N PRO A 222 -6.43 4.73 -5.80
CA PRO A 222 -7.48 3.93 -5.20
C PRO A 222 -6.98 2.80 -4.29
N HIS A 223 -5.71 2.40 -4.38
CA HIS A 223 -5.13 1.40 -3.47
C HIS A 223 -4.90 1.89 -2.06
N TYR A 224 -4.82 3.21 -1.85
CA TYR A 224 -4.74 3.84 -0.52
C TYR A 224 -6.10 4.14 0.10
N LEU A 225 -7.19 4.05 -0.68
CA LEU A 225 -8.54 4.30 -0.19
C LEU A 225 -9.16 3.05 0.45
N SER A 226 -10.13 3.27 1.34
CA SER A 226 -11.01 2.20 1.83
C SER A 226 -11.95 1.74 0.71
N LEU A 227 -12.49 0.53 0.84
CA LEU A 227 -13.46 -0.03 -0.10
C LEU A 227 -14.72 0.83 -0.24
N THR A 228 -15.07 1.62 0.78
CA THR A 228 -16.21 2.54 0.75
C THR A 228 -15.97 3.81 -0.07
N CYS A 229 -14.72 4.09 -0.45
CA CYS A 229 -14.29 5.29 -1.18
C CYS A 229 -13.73 4.97 -2.58
N ARG A 230 -13.83 3.70 -3.00
CA ARG A 230 -13.29 3.18 -4.26
C ARG A 230 -14.42 2.86 -5.23
#